data_AF-A0A7L4HFF2-F1
#
_entry.id   AF-A0A7L4HFF2-F1
#
_cell.length_a   1.000
_cell.length_b   1.000
_cell.length_c   1.000
_cell.angle_alpha   90.00
_cell.angle_beta   90.00
_cell.angle_gamma   90.00
#
_symmetry.space_group_name_H-M   'P 1'
#
loop_
_entity.id
_entity.type
_entity.pdbx_description
1 polymer ?
#
loop_
_entity_poly.entity_id
_entity_poly.type
_entity_poly.pdbx_seq_one_letter_code
_entity_poly.pdbx_strand_id
1 'polypeptide(L)'
;MGGWEMIKKIGDTSATYKYTSRYILKAGRTVTIWAADCGVTASPPTDLIWKNHNSWGTGEDVKVILKNSQGEEVAQRSTIFQTTVREREEEEAEDEADEDTGEALCYMQVSC
;
A
#
# COMPACT_ATOMS: atom_id res chain seq x y z
N MET A 1 6.65 5.55 17.06
CA MET A 1 5.60 6.07 16.16
C MET A 1 4.26 6.22 16.88
N GLY A 2 4.23 6.40 18.20
CA GLY A 2 2.95 6.60 18.90
C GLY A 2 2.25 7.86 18.40
N GLY A 3 0.98 7.73 18.01
CA GLY A 3 0.18 8.84 17.48
C GLY A 3 0.46 9.22 16.03
N TRP A 4 1.31 8.46 15.31
CA TRP A 4 1.52 8.66 13.88
C TRP A 4 0.36 8.08 13.08
N GLU A 5 0.16 8.62 11.88
CA GLU A 5 -0.92 8.21 10.98
C GLU A 5 -0.37 7.91 9.60
N MET A 6 -0.83 6.81 8.99
CA MET A 6 -0.58 6.50 7.59
C MET A 6 -1.90 6.61 6.84
N ILE A 7 -1.95 7.49 5.84
CA ILE A 7 -3.14 7.77 5.06
C ILE A 7 -2.96 7.13 3.68
N LYS A 8 -3.86 6.23 3.35
CA LYS A 8 -4.06 5.68 2.01
C LYS A 8 -5.04 6.57 1.25
N LYS A 9 -4.75 6.88 0.00
CA LYS A 9 -5.65 7.53 -0.95
C LYS A 9 -5.68 6.73 -2.26
N ILE A 10 -6.88 6.43 -2.74
CA ILE A 10 -7.15 5.75 -4.00
C ILE A 10 -8.28 6.53 -4.66
N GLY A 11 -7.99 7.21 -5.78
CA GLY A 11 -8.89 8.22 -6.35
C GLY A 11 -9.31 9.26 -5.28
N ASP A 12 -10.62 9.41 -5.09
CA ASP A 12 -11.22 10.30 -4.08
C ASP A 12 -11.40 9.66 -2.70
N THR A 13 -11.18 8.34 -2.59
CA THR A 13 -11.36 7.62 -1.33
C THR A 13 -10.08 7.66 -0.50
N SER A 14 -10.21 7.90 0.81
CA SER A 14 -9.08 7.83 1.73
C SER A 14 -9.39 7.02 2.98
N ALA A 15 -8.34 6.38 3.52
CA ALA A 15 -8.39 5.62 4.75
C ALA A 15 -7.17 5.94 5.61
N THR A 16 -7.34 6.00 6.93
CA THR A 16 -6.25 6.33 7.87
C THR A 16 -5.97 5.18 8.83
N TYR A 17 -4.73 4.68 8.81
CA TYR A 17 -4.20 3.75 9.79
C TYR A 17 -3.52 4.54 10.90
N LYS A 18 -3.87 4.25 12.15
CA LYS A 18 -3.27 4.91 13.33
C LYS A 18 -2.34 3.94 14.04
N TYR A 19 -1.07 4.32 14.16
CA TYR A 19 -0.11 3.56 14.96
C TYR A 19 -0.48 3.67 16.44
N THR A 20 -0.47 2.54 17.16
CA THR A 20 -0.76 2.53 18.59
C THR A 20 0.25 3.40 19.36
N SER A 21 -0.18 4.04 20.45
CA SER A 21 0.69 4.96 21.22
C SER A 21 1.99 4.31 21.73
N ARG A 22 1.98 2.99 21.93
CA ARG A 22 3.15 2.22 22.38
C ARG A 22 4.02 1.65 21.25
N TYR A 23 3.66 1.88 19.98
CA TYR A 23 4.39 1.32 18.85
C TYR A 23 5.74 2.02 18.63
N ILE A 24 6.82 1.25 18.53
CA ILE A 24 8.19 1.71 18.35
C ILE A 24 8.77 1.05 17.10
N LEU A 25 9.15 1.86 16.10
CA LEU A 25 9.94 1.44 14.96
C LEU A 25 11.41 1.75 15.27
N LYS A 26 12.22 0.71 15.51
CA LYS A 26 13.65 0.87 15.81
C LYS A 26 14.42 1.24 14.55
N ALA A 27 15.50 2.04 14.67
CA ALA A 27 16.39 2.43 13.58
C ALA A 27 16.77 1.27 12.65
N GLY A 28 16.74 1.50 11.33
CA GLY A 28 17.06 0.50 10.31
C GLY A 28 16.08 -0.67 10.23
N ARG A 29 14.87 -0.54 10.79
CA ARG A 29 13.81 -1.56 10.70
C ARG A 29 12.65 -1.06 9.86
N THR A 30 11.92 -2.03 9.33
CA THR A 30 10.72 -1.83 8.54
C THR A 30 9.53 -2.43 9.27
N VAL A 31 8.38 -1.79 9.11
CA VAL A 31 7.07 -2.36 9.43
C VAL A 31 6.23 -2.45 8.18
N THR A 32 5.55 -3.56 8.01
CA THR A 32 4.61 -3.83 6.95
C THR A 32 3.18 -3.73 7.51
N ILE A 33 2.35 -2.92 6.87
CA ILE A 33 0.93 -2.83 7.15
C ILE A 33 0.19 -3.57 6.06
N TRP A 34 -0.42 -4.70 6.42
CA TRP A 34 -1.17 -5.58 5.52
C TRP A 34 -2.66 -5.23 5.53
N ALA A 35 -3.34 -5.43 4.41
CA ALA A 35 -4.80 -5.45 4.40
C ALA A 35 -5.33 -6.74 5.06
N ALA A 36 -6.58 -6.69 5.51
CA ALA A 36 -7.22 -7.76 6.27
C ALA A 36 -7.49 -9.04 5.45
N ASP A 37 -7.64 -8.90 4.13
CA ASP A 37 -7.98 -9.96 3.18
C ASP A 37 -6.75 -10.67 2.58
N CYS A 38 -5.53 -10.20 2.87
CA CYS A 38 -4.30 -10.77 2.31
C CYS A 38 -3.88 -12.11 2.96
N GLY A 39 -4.65 -12.65 3.90
CA GLY A 39 -4.38 -13.94 4.54
C GLY A 39 -3.14 -13.99 5.43
N VAL A 40 -2.49 -12.85 5.68
CA VAL A 40 -1.28 -12.76 6.51
C VAL A 40 -1.64 -12.74 7.99
N THR A 41 -0.91 -13.53 8.79
CA THR A 41 -1.03 -13.50 10.25
C THR A 41 -0.23 -12.33 10.82
N ALA A 42 -0.85 -11.56 11.72
CA ALA A 42 -0.18 -10.46 12.40
C ALA A 42 1.05 -10.96 13.18
N SER A 43 2.20 -10.29 13.02
CA SER A 43 3.42 -10.54 13.80
C SER A 43 4.03 -9.21 14.26
N PRO A 44 3.41 -8.52 15.24
CA PRO A 44 3.96 -7.26 15.76
C PRO A 44 5.38 -7.46 16.34
N PRO A 45 6.30 -6.49 16.13
CA PRO A 45 6.07 -5.18 15.54
C PRO A 45 6.19 -5.13 14.01
N THR A 46 6.74 -6.16 13.36
CA THR A 46 7.10 -6.10 11.92
C THR A 46 5.91 -6.17 10.99
N ASP A 47 4.87 -6.91 11.37
CA ASP A 47 3.71 -7.16 10.52
C ASP A 47 2.43 -6.81 11.27
N LEU A 48 1.78 -5.75 10.82
CA LEU A 48 0.53 -5.25 11.40
C LEU A 48 -0.61 -5.41 10.39
N ILE A 49 -1.81 -5.70 10.89
CA ILE A 49 -3.01 -5.83 10.06
C ILE A 49 -3.86 -4.58 10.17
N TRP A 50 -4.21 -3.99 9.04
CA TRP A 50 -5.21 -2.94 8.92
C TRP A 50 -6.60 -3.57 8.94
N LYS A 51 -7.10 -3.80 10.15
CA LYS A 51 -8.42 -4.43 10.37
C LYS A 51 -9.51 -3.67 9.61
N ASN A 52 -10.45 -4.42 9.03
CA ASN A 52 -11.61 -3.92 8.29
C ASN A 52 -11.27 -3.10 7.03
N HIS A 53 -10.04 -3.22 6.52
CA HIS A 53 -9.66 -2.67 5.23
C HIS A 53 -9.12 -3.78 4.33
N ASN A 54 -9.73 -3.91 3.16
CA ASN A 54 -9.30 -4.84 2.12
C ASN A 54 -8.10 -4.26 1.36
N SER A 55 -7.54 -5.12 0.52
CA SER A 55 -6.47 -4.83 -0.42
C SER A 55 -6.77 -3.58 -1.25
N TRP A 56 -5.72 -2.95 -1.76
CA TRP A 56 -5.78 -1.63 -2.38
C TRP A 56 -6.37 -1.61 -3.79
N GLY A 57 -7.01 -2.70 -4.20
CA GLY A 57 -7.54 -2.85 -5.54
C GLY A 57 -6.45 -3.16 -6.56
N THR A 58 -6.91 -3.57 -7.73
CA THR A 58 -6.09 -3.86 -8.90
C THR A 58 -6.22 -2.67 -9.85
N GLY A 59 -5.12 -2.16 -10.38
CA GLY A 59 -5.20 -1.17 -11.45
C GLY A 59 -5.40 0.30 -11.06
N GLU A 60 -5.36 0.62 -9.76
CA GLU A 60 -5.59 2.00 -9.28
C GLU A 60 -4.31 2.67 -8.76
N ASP A 61 -4.21 3.98 -9.00
CA ASP A 61 -3.15 4.81 -8.44
C ASP A 61 -3.31 4.93 -6.92
N VAL A 62 -2.34 4.40 -6.19
CA VAL A 62 -2.31 4.45 -4.74
C VAL A 62 -1.35 5.54 -4.28
N LYS A 63 -1.86 6.52 -3.53
CA LYS A 63 -1.04 7.48 -2.78
C LYS A 63 -1.05 7.15 -1.29
N VAL A 64 0.13 7.11 -0.69
CA VAL A 64 0.34 6.88 0.74
C VAL A 64 1.05 8.08 1.33
N ILE A 65 0.54 8.58 2.45
CA ILE A 65 1.07 9.74 3.16
C ILE A 65 1.32 9.31 4.61
N LEU A 66 2.52 9.55 5.12
CA LEU A 66 2.87 9.33 6.51
C LEU A 66 2.90 10.66 7.26
N LYS A 67 2.13 10.74 8.34
CA LYS A 67 2.08 11.89 9.23
C LYS A 67 2.65 11.57 10.61
N ASN A 68 3.41 12.50 11.16
CA ASN A 68 3.91 12.41 12.52
C ASN A 68 2.80 12.68 13.55
N SER A 69 3.13 12.58 14.85
CA SER A 69 2.18 12.82 15.95
C SER A 69 1.68 14.26 16.07
N GLN A 70 2.28 15.21 15.34
CA GLN A 70 1.84 16.60 15.25
C GLN A 70 0.92 16.84 14.04
N GLY A 71 0.69 15.82 13.21
CA GLY A 71 -0.13 15.90 12.00
C GLY A 71 0.62 16.41 10.76
N GLU A 72 1.94 16.58 10.86
CA GLU A 72 2.79 17.02 9.75
C GLU A 72 3.11 15.85 8.82
N GLU A 73 3.08 16.09 7.51
CA GLU A 73 3.50 15.11 6.51
C GLU A 73 5.03 14.99 6.50
N VAL A 74 5.53 13.77 6.74
CA VAL A 74 6.97 13.48 6.84
C VAL A 74 7.47 12.54 5.74
N ALA A 75 6.56 11.81 5.09
CA ALA A 75 6.88 11.02 3.90
C ALA A 75 5.64 10.82 3.04
N GLN A 76 5.85 10.63 1.74
CA GLN A 76 4.80 10.24 0.80
C GLN A 76 5.34 9.29 -0.24
N ARG A 77 4.48 8.39 -0.74
CA ARG A 77 4.76 7.49 -1.86
C ARG A 77 3.52 7.40 -2.73
N SER A 78 3.69 7.47 -4.04
CA SER A 78 2.63 7.20 -5.00
C SER A 78 3.03 6.02 -5.88
N THR A 79 2.08 5.16 -6.19
CA THR A 79 2.20 4.12 -7.22
C THR A 79 1.34 4.54 -8.40
N ILE A 80 1.89 4.47 -9.61
CA ILE A 80 1.17 4.76 -10.84
C ILE A 80 0.92 3.42 -11.52
N PHE A 81 -0.35 3.07 -11.75
CA PHE A 81 -0.69 1.90 -12.53
C PHE A 81 -0.80 2.30 -14.00
N GLN A 82 0.12 1.81 -14.83
CA GLN A 82 0.04 2.01 -16.28
C GLN A 82 -0.67 0.82 -16.91
N THR A 83 -1.96 0.99 -17.22
CA THR A 83 -2.64 0.07 -18.14
C THR A 83 -2.08 0.32 -19.54
N THR A 84 -1.27 -0.60 -20.05
CA THR A 84 -0.87 -0.63 -21.45
C THR A 84 -2.11 -0.87 -22.31
N VAL A 85 -2.76 0.19 -22.76
CA VAL A 85 -3.72 0.09 -23.86
C VAL A 85 -2.89 -0.24 -25.10
N ARG A 86 -2.80 -1.53 -25.46
CA ARG A 86 -2.36 -1.93 -26.80
C ARG A 86 -3.35 -1.33 -27.79
N GLU A 87 -3.05 -0.14 -28.32
CA GLU A 87 -3.69 0.33 -29.54
C GLU A 87 -3.36 -0.69 -30.63
N ARG A 88 -4.40 -1.41 -31.06
CA ARG A 88 -4.38 -2.42 -32.12
C ARG A 88 -4.01 -1.73 -33.43
N GLU A 89 -2.75 -1.86 -33.84
CA GLU A 89 -2.41 -2.02 -35.25
C GLU A 89 -2.17 -3.51 -35.49
N GLU A 90 -2.93 -4.05 -36.43
CA GLU A 90 -2.93 -5.47 -36.79
C GLU A 90 -1.60 -5.84 -37.46
N GLU A 91 -0.75 -6.60 -36.78
CA GLU A 91 0.15 -7.56 -37.44
C GLU A 91 0.57 -8.65 -36.45
N GLU A 92 0.51 -9.89 -36.93
CA GLU A 92 0.59 -11.13 -36.17
C GLU A 92 1.95 -11.30 -35.46
N ALA A 93 1.92 -11.36 -34.14
CA ALA A 93 2.98 -11.97 -33.33
C ALA A 93 2.30 -12.67 -32.15
N GLU A 94 2.27 -14.01 -32.23
CA GLU A 94 2.01 -14.90 -31.11
C GLU A 94 3.13 -14.72 -30.09
N ASP A 95 2.91 -13.91 -29.05
CA ASP A 95 3.76 -13.92 -27.86
C ASP A 95 2.85 -13.76 -26.63
N GLU A 96 2.84 -14.84 -25.84
CA GLU A 96 2.46 -14.99 -24.43
C GLU A 96 1.57 -13.88 -23.85
N ALA A 97 0.31 -14.24 -23.61
CA ALA A 97 -0.53 -13.50 -22.68
C ALA A 97 0.15 -13.51 -21.31
N ASP A 98 0.90 -12.44 -21.01
CA ASP A 98 1.19 -12.06 -19.64
C ASP A 98 -0.19 -11.82 -19.00
N GLU A 99 -0.74 -12.85 -18.36
CA GLU A 99 -1.78 -12.68 -17.34
C GLU A 99 -1.14 -11.88 -16.21
N ASP A 100 -0.95 -10.56 -16.44
CA ASP A 100 -0.82 -9.56 -15.39
C ASP A 100 -2.16 -9.60 -14.65
N THR A 101 -2.27 -10.59 -13.78
CA THR A 101 -3.36 -10.75 -12.84
C THR A 101 -3.13 -9.63 -11.86
N GLY A 102 -3.48 -8.40 -12.24
CA GLY A 102 -3.05 -7.16 -11.61
C GLY A 102 -3.01 -7.34 -10.11
N GLU A 103 -1.81 -7.51 -9.55
CA GLU A 103 -1.69 -8.01 -8.19
C GLU A 103 -2.23 -6.92 -7.28
N ALA A 104 -3.33 -7.21 -6.57
CA ALA A 104 -3.91 -6.25 -5.65
C ALA A 104 -2.81 -5.87 -4.63
N LEU A 105 -2.45 -4.59 -4.59
CA LEU A 105 -1.46 -4.12 -3.64
C LEU A 105 -1.97 -4.49 -2.24
N CYS A 106 -1.27 -5.38 -1.55
CA CYS A 106 -1.77 -6.02 -0.33
C CYS A 106 -1.12 -5.46 0.95
N TYR A 107 -0.11 -4.59 0.79
CA TYR A 107 0.65 -4.04 1.90
C TYR A 107 1.32 -2.70 1.56
N MET A 108 1.76 -1.99 2.60
CA MET A 108 2.75 -0.92 2.50
C MET A 108 3.77 -1.06 3.60
N GLN A 109 4.98 -0.63 3.29
CA GLN A 109 6.11 -0.66 4.21
C GLN A 109 6.49 0.74 4.67
N VAL A 110 6.80 0.87 5.94
CA VAL A 110 7.37 2.08 6.56
C VAL A 110 8.69 1.71 7.21
N SER A 111 9.76 2.37 6.82
CA SER A 111 11.10 2.23 7.37
C SER A 111 11.55 3.52 8.06
N CYS A 112 12.50 3.41 8.98
CA CYS A 112 13.13 4.53 9.67
C CYS A 112 14.60 4.73 9.29
#